data_AF-A0A7C4IRR5-F1
#
_entry.id   AF-A0A7C4IRR5-F1
#
_cell.length_a   1.000
_cell.length_b   1.000
_cell.length_c   1.000
_cell.angle_alpha   90.00
_cell.angle_beta   90.00
_cell.angle_gamma   90.00
#
_symmetry.space_group_name_H-M   'P 1'
#
loop_
_entity.id
_entity.type
_entity.pdbx_description
1 polymer ?
#
loop_
_entity_poly.entity_id
_entity_poly.type
_entity_poly.pdbx_seq_one_letter_code
_entity_poly.pdbx_strand_id
1 'polypeptide(L)'
;MLTEHQQFEDENQVQDYVYKKLCDHCQLQEGAFPMTRRVLRRGGRPCAVYFCIHGPRATRFTAIWEMEQNRIFFYDSDGMRFGQVEVCTARRLELAAA
;
A
#
# COMPACT_ATOMS: atom_id res chain seq x y z
N MET A 1 -16.06 6.78 3.17
CA MET A 1 -14.87 6.33 2.44
C MET A 1 -15.26 5.09 1.66
N LEU A 2 -15.12 5.12 0.33
CA LEU A 2 -15.36 3.95 -0.52
C LEU A 2 -14.21 2.97 -0.33
N THR A 3 -14.51 1.68 -0.20
CA THR A 3 -13.50 0.62 -0.18
C THR A 3 -13.36 0.11 -1.60
N GLU A 4 -12.18 0.31 -2.20
CA GLU A 4 -11.87 -0.26 -3.51
C GLU A 4 -11.40 -1.71 -3.33
N HIS A 5 -11.75 -2.60 -4.25
CA HIS A 5 -11.28 -3.99 -4.27
C HIS A 5 -10.35 -4.17 -5.47
N GLN A 6 -9.11 -4.60 -5.23
CA GLN A 6 -8.13 -4.76 -6.29
C GLN A 6 -7.44 -6.12 -6.19
N GLN A 7 -7.33 -6.81 -7.32
CA GLN A 7 -6.61 -8.07 -7.40
C GLN A 7 -5.13 -7.84 -7.70
N PHE A 8 -4.27 -8.57 -6.98
CA PHE A 8 -2.83 -8.54 -7.16
C PHE A 8 -2.29 -9.97 -7.18
N GLU A 9 -1.39 -10.24 -8.12
CA GLU A 9 -0.74 -11.54 -8.32
C GLU A 9 0.56 -11.66 -7.52
N ASP A 10 1.25 -10.54 -7.31
CA ASP A 10 2.57 -10.46 -6.67
C ASP A 10 2.75 -9.13 -5.89
N GLU A 11 3.72 -9.12 -4.96
CA GLU A 11 4.07 -7.97 -4.14
C GLU A 11 4.54 -6.75 -4.96
N ASN A 12 5.19 -6.95 -6.11
CA ASN A 12 5.62 -5.84 -6.96
C ASN A 12 4.42 -5.11 -7.57
N GLN A 13 3.35 -5.82 -7.94
CA GLN A 13 2.12 -5.17 -8.42
C GLN A 13 1.46 -4.31 -7.32
N VAL A 14 1.49 -4.78 -6.07
CA VAL A 14 1.04 -3.98 -4.92
C VAL A 14 1.89 -2.73 -4.78
N GLN A 15 3.22 -2.86 -4.89
CA GLN A 15 4.15 -1.76 -4.81
C GLN A 15 3.90 -0.71 -5.92
N ASP A 16 3.80 -1.13 -7.17
CA ASP A 16 3.53 -0.24 -8.31
C ASP A 16 2.18 0.47 -8.19
N TYR A 17 1.15 -0.25 -7.75
CA TYR A 17 -0.16 0.33 -7.52
C TYR A 17 -0.13 1.38 -6.40
N VAL A 18 0.51 1.06 -5.28
CA VAL A 18 0.66 2.00 -4.17
C VAL A 18 1.40 3.25 -4.61
N TYR A 19 2.50 3.08 -5.37
CA TYR A 19 3.27 4.19 -5.90
C TYR A 19 2.41 5.12 -6.76
N LYS A 20 1.72 4.55 -7.76
CA LYS A 20 0.85 5.30 -8.67
C LYS A 20 -0.28 6.01 -7.94
N LYS A 21 -0.94 5.34 -7.00
CA LYS A 21 -2.06 5.91 -6.24
C LYS A 21 -1.62 7.09 -5.38
N LEU A 22 -0.46 7.00 -4.73
CA LEU A 22 0.11 8.10 -3.96
C LEU A 22 0.55 9.25 -4.88
N CYS A 23 1.18 8.95 -6.01
CA CYS A 23 1.56 9.98 -6.99
C CYS A 23 0.34 10.73 -7.55
N ASP A 24 -0.71 10.00 -7.94
CA ASP A 24 -1.95 10.57 -8.46
C ASP A 24 -2.64 11.48 -7.42
N HIS A 25 -2.86 10.95 -6.20
CA HIS A 25 -3.56 11.71 -5.15
C HIS A 25 -2.78 12.95 -4.69
N CYS A 26 -1.46 12.84 -4.57
CA CYS A 26 -0.60 13.92 -4.08
C CYS A 26 0.00 14.77 -5.22
N GLN A 27 -0.47 14.58 -6.46
CA GLN A 27 -0.03 15.30 -7.66
C GLN A 27 1.50 15.30 -7.85
N LEU A 28 2.13 14.15 -7.57
CA LEU A 28 3.56 13.96 -7.74
C LEU A 28 3.85 13.44 -9.15
N GLN A 29 4.93 13.92 -9.74
CA GLN A 29 5.44 13.35 -10.98
C GLN A 29 5.97 11.92 -10.73
N GLU A 30 5.42 10.95 -11.45
CA GLU A 30 5.92 9.56 -11.42
C GLU A 30 7.40 9.51 -11.81
N GLY A 31 8.18 8.71 -11.09
CA GLY A 31 9.63 8.57 -11.27
C GLY A 31 10.47 9.71 -10.68
N ALA A 32 9.87 10.83 -10.26
CA ALA A 32 10.63 11.95 -9.71
C ALA A 32 11.12 11.70 -8.28
N PHE A 33 10.35 10.93 -7.50
CA PHE A 33 10.64 10.65 -6.10
C PHE A 33 10.75 9.15 -5.84
N PRO A 34 11.79 8.69 -5.11
CA PRO A 34 11.94 7.29 -4.79
C PRO A 34 10.94 6.87 -3.71
N MET A 35 10.52 5.61 -3.80
CA MET A 35 9.72 4.96 -2.77
C MET A 35 10.55 3.95 -1.99
N THR A 36 10.46 4.00 -0.67
CA THR A 36 11.03 2.99 0.23
C THR A 36 9.93 2.06 0.73
N ARG A 37 10.28 0.77 0.90
CA ARG A 37 9.42 -0.24 1.52
C ARG A 37 10.06 -0.80 2.78
N ARG A 38 9.26 -1.07 3.80
CA ARG A 38 9.72 -1.67 5.06
C ARG A 38 8.68 -2.63 5.63
N VAL A 39 9.09 -3.86 5.91
CA VAL A 39 8.24 -4.83 6.62
C VAL A 39 8.14 -4.43 8.10
N LEU A 40 6.91 -4.23 8.56
CA LEU A 40 6.57 -4.02 9.97
C LEU A 40 6.35 -5.37 10.65
N ARG A 41 6.86 -5.47 11.88
CA ARG A 41 6.75 -6.67 12.70
C ARG A 41 6.06 -6.35 14.02
N ARG A 42 5.15 -7.21 14.45
CA ARG A 42 4.49 -7.17 15.77
C ARG A 42 4.79 -8.48 16.49
N GLY A 43 5.43 -8.40 17.67
CA GLY A 43 5.85 -9.59 18.40
C GLY A 43 6.79 -10.50 17.59
N GLY A 44 7.67 -9.93 16.77
CA GLY A 44 8.61 -10.66 15.89
C GLY A 44 8.01 -11.18 14.58
N ARG A 45 6.67 -11.24 14.46
CA ARG A 45 5.97 -11.72 13.26
C ARG A 45 5.73 -10.56 12.28
N PRO A 46 5.95 -10.74 10.96
CA PRO A 46 5.58 -9.75 9.96
C PRO A 46 4.07 -9.54 9.97
N CYS A 47 3.62 -8.29 10.05
CA CYS A 47 2.20 -7.95 10.15
C CYS A 47 1.74 -6.94 9.09
N ALA A 48 2.65 -6.11 8.58
CA ALA A 48 2.32 -5.12 7.56
C ALA A 48 3.56 -4.74 6.73
N VAL A 49 3.35 -4.10 5.59
CA VAL A 49 4.37 -3.44 4.79
C VAL A 49 4.09 -1.95 4.77
N TYR A 50 5.09 -1.16 5.14
CA TYR A 50 5.06 0.29 5.09
C TYR A 50 5.73 0.79 3.82
N PHE A 51 5.01 1.59 3.04
CA PHE A 51 5.49 2.29 1.86
C PHE A 51 5.60 3.77 2.15
N CYS A 52 6.67 4.41 1.68
CA CYS A 52 6.89 5.84 1.84
C CYS A 52 7.56 6.42 0.61
N ILE A 53 6.90 7.40 -0.01
CA ILE A 53 7.48 8.26 -1.04
C ILE A 53 8.07 9.48 -0.35
N HIS A 54 9.35 9.75 -0.63
CA HIS A 54 10.08 10.89 -0.08
C HIS A 54 9.89 12.09 -0.99
N GLY A 55 8.91 12.93 -0.68
CA GLY A 55 8.55 14.11 -1.44
C GLY A 55 9.49 15.30 -1.20
N PRO A 56 9.20 16.43 -1.86
CA PRO A 56 9.98 17.65 -1.69
C PRO A 56 9.85 18.18 -0.24
N ARG A 57 10.89 18.86 0.26
CA ARG A 57 10.90 19.49 1.60
C ARG A 57 10.66 18.52 2.77
N ALA A 58 11.08 17.26 2.62
CA ALA A 58 10.92 16.20 3.61
C ALA A 58 9.48 15.78 3.90
N THR A 59 8.53 16.14 3.04
CA THR A 59 7.16 15.62 3.08
C THR A 59 7.15 14.12 2.79
N ARG A 60 6.34 13.37 3.54
CA ARG A 60 6.20 11.92 3.39
C ARG A 60 4.79 11.58 2.98
N PHE A 61 4.66 10.80 1.92
CA PHE A 61 3.39 10.23 1.47
C PHE A 61 3.46 8.74 1.70
N THR A 62 2.48 8.19 2.40
CA THR A 62 2.66 6.87 3.01
C THR A 62 1.47 5.96 2.78
N ALA A 63 1.75 4.67 2.68
CA ALA A 63 0.72 3.65 2.66
C ALA A 63 1.14 2.48 3.55
N ILE A 64 0.15 1.82 4.12
CA ILE A 64 0.35 0.64 4.98
C ILE A 64 -0.46 -0.49 4.39
N TRP A 65 0.21 -1.54 3.92
CA TRP A 65 -0.43 -2.80 3.56
C TRP A 65 -0.42 -3.72 4.78
N GLU A 66 -1.58 -3.89 5.37
CA GLU A 66 -1.87 -4.76 6.50
C GLU A 66 -2.15 -6.19 5.98
N MET A 67 -1.44 -7.19 6.51
CA MET A 67 -1.40 -8.54 5.93
C MET A 67 -2.48 -9.48 6.48
N GLU A 68 -3.05 -9.22 7.66
CA GLU A 68 -4.06 -10.05 8.32
C GLU A 68 -5.42 -9.93 7.62
N GLN A 69 -5.87 -8.70 7.35
CA GLN A 69 -7.09 -8.40 6.59
C GLN A 69 -6.81 -8.16 5.11
N ASN A 70 -5.53 -8.15 4.72
CA ASN A 70 -5.07 -7.90 3.35
C ASN A 70 -5.59 -6.55 2.82
N ARG A 71 -5.35 -5.47 3.56
CA ARG A 71 -5.87 -4.13 3.26
C ARG A 71 -4.75 -3.11 3.19
N ILE A 72 -4.84 -2.22 2.21
CA ILE A 72 -3.92 -1.10 2.04
C ILE A 72 -4.63 0.16 2.50
N PHE A 73 -4.01 0.88 3.42
CA PHE A 73 -4.44 2.21 3.86
C PHE A 73 -3.51 3.27 3.29
N PHE A 74 -4.08 4.36 2.76
CA PHE A 74 -3.32 5.45 2.16
C PHE A 74 -3.43 6.72 2.99
N TYR A 75 -2.30 7.39 3.18
CA TYR A 75 -2.19 8.60 3.98
C TYR A 75 -1.48 9.70 3.19
N ASP A 76 -2.03 10.91 3.27
CA ASP A 76 -1.46 12.11 2.66
C ASP A 76 -0.29 12.69 3.49
N SER A 77 0.20 13.86 3.05
CA SER A 77 1.26 14.61 3.73
C SER A 77 0.92 15.06 5.15
N ASP A 78 -0.36 15.23 5.44
CA ASP A 78 -0.89 15.69 6.72
C ASP A 78 -1.16 14.50 7.67
N GLY A 79 -0.92 13.27 7.21
CA GLY A 79 -1.18 12.04 7.94
C GLY A 79 -2.66 11.67 7.98
N MET A 80 -3.50 12.33 7.18
CA MET A 80 -4.90 11.99 7.06
C MET A 80 -5.07 10.80 6.12
N ARG A 81 -5.89 9.83 6.55
CA ARG A 81 -6.24 8.70 5.69
C ARG A 81 -7.18 9.20 4.60
N PHE A 82 -6.80 9.05 3.33
CA PHE A 82 -7.64 9.46 2.21
C PHE A 82 -8.28 8.29 1.46
N GLY A 83 -7.74 7.08 1.62
CA GLY A 83 -8.22 5.92 0.88
C GLY A 83 -7.91 4.59 1.56
N GLN A 84 -8.64 3.56 1.14
CA GLN A 84 -8.35 2.18 1.47
C GLN A 84 -8.70 1.24 0.32
N VAL A 85 -7.89 0.20 0.16
CA VAL A 85 -8.08 -0.84 -0.86
C VAL A 85 -7.98 -2.21 -0.19
N GLU A 86 -8.93 -3.09 -0.49
CA GLU A 86 -8.83 -4.51 -0.14
C GLU A 86 -8.08 -5.26 -1.24
N VAL A 87 -7.04 -5.97 -0.84
CA VAL A 87 -6.18 -6.76 -1.71
C VAL A 87 -6.80 -8.14 -1.83
N CYS A 88 -7.34 -8.44 -3.00
CA CYS A 88 -7.85 -9.77 -3.32
C CYS A 88 -6.71 -10.56 -3.99
N THR A 89 -5.94 -11.31 -3.21
CA THR A 89 -4.94 -12.22 -3.79
C THR A 89 -5.64 -13.35 -4.54
N ALA A 90 -5.34 -13.51 -5.84
CA ALA A 90 -5.90 -14.58 -6.68
C ALA A 90 -5.61 -15.99 -6.12
N ARG A 91 -4.55 -16.13 -5.30
CA ARG A 91 -4.13 -17.38 -4.61
C ARG A 91 -4.97 -17.76 -3.38
N ARG A 92 -6.22 -17.30 -3.25
CA ARG A 92 -7.13 -17.74 -2.16
C ARG A 92 -8.35 -18.51 -2.65
N LEU A 93 -8.43 -18.84 -3.94
CA LEU A 93 -9.54 -19.63 -4.48
C LEU A 93 -9.27 -21.14 -4.52
N GLU A 94 -8.06 -21.62 -4.21
CA GLU A 94 -7.72 -23.05 -4.36
C GLU A 94 -7.63 -23.86 -3.05
N LEU A 95 -7.90 -23.27 -1.88
CA LEU A 95 -7.75 -23.97 -0.58
C LEU A 95 -9.04 -24.08 0.24
N ALA A 96 -10.20 -23.72 -0.33
CA ALA A 96 -11.50 -23.90 0.31
C ALA A 96 -12.40 -24.95 -0.37
N ALA A 97 -11.84 -25.77 -1.27
CA ALA A 97 -12.55 -26.84 -1.97
C ALA A 97 -11.69 -28.11 -2.03
N ALA A 98 -11.48 -28.76 -0.87
CA ALA A 98 -11.05 -30.15 -0.77
C ALA A 98 -11.55 -30.74 0.56
#